data_AF-A0A1V1TQE0-F1
#
_entry.id   AF-A0A1V1TQE0-F1
#
_cell.length_a   1.000
_cell.length_b   1.000
_cell.length_c   1.000
_cell.angle_alpha   90.00
_cell.angle_beta   90.00
_cell.angle_gamma   90.00
#
_symmetry.space_group_name_H-M   'P 1'
#
loop_
_entity.id
_entity.type
_entity.pdbx_description
1 polymer ?
#
loop_
_entity_poly.entity_id
_entity_poly.type
_entity_poly.pdbx_seq_one_letter_code
_entity_poly.pdbx_strand_id
1 'polypeptide(L)'
;MNEIKLLSGNSHPVLAKLVANRLGIDIAKTMSLNYSNQETSVSIGESVRDEDVFILQSTSPGDINDGLMELLIMIHACRTASARRITAILPNYPCYPKPFVG
;
A
#
# COMPACT_ATOMS: atom_id res chain seq x y z
N MET A 1 -2.23 -4.95 -23.65
CA MET A 1 -2.78 -5.51 -22.40
C MET A 1 -2.19 -4.68 -21.28
N ASN A 2 -2.99 -4.36 -20.27
CA ASN A 2 -2.51 -3.58 -19.14
C ASN A 2 -1.86 -4.56 -18.16
N GLU A 3 -0.72 -4.18 -17.61
CA GLU A 3 -0.01 -4.93 -16.60
C GLU A 3 -0.61 -4.68 -15.22
N ILE A 4 -0.41 -5.66 -14.35
CA ILE A 4 -0.76 -5.56 -12.94
C ILE A 4 0.46 -5.01 -12.20
N LYS A 5 0.30 -3.89 -11.50
CA LYS A 5 1.33 -3.33 -10.62
C LYS A 5 0.93 -3.53 -9.17
N LEU A 6 1.66 -4.38 -8.46
CA LEU A 6 1.48 -4.58 -7.02
C LEU A 6 2.40 -3.65 -6.24
N LEU A 7 1.83 -2.72 -5.50
CA LEU A 7 2.54 -1.84 -4.58
C LEU A 7 2.29 -2.32 -3.15
N SER A 8 3.25 -2.10 -2.26
CA SER A 8 3.12 -2.38 -0.83
C SER A 8 3.54 -1.15 -0.03
N GLY A 9 2.78 -0.85 1.03
CA GLY A 9 3.26 0.02 2.11
C GLY A 9 4.21 -0.73 3.06
N ASN A 10 4.63 -0.07 4.13
CA ASN A 10 5.63 -0.60 5.08
C ASN A 10 5.08 -1.63 6.08
N SER A 11 3.75 -1.77 6.17
CA SER A 11 3.13 -2.53 7.26
C SER A 11 3.40 -4.04 7.23
N HIS A 12 3.33 -4.70 6.07
CA HIS A 12 3.44 -6.16 5.95
C HIS A 12 4.20 -6.60 4.68
N PRO A 13 5.52 -6.34 4.58
CA PRO A 13 6.33 -6.69 3.40
C PRO A 13 6.35 -8.21 3.11
N VAL A 14 6.26 -9.05 4.15
CA VAL A 14 6.20 -10.51 4.01
C VAL A 14 4.93 -10.95 3.27
N LEU A 15 3.78 -10.37 3.65
CA LEU A 15 2.50 -10.69 3.00
C LEU A 15 2.49 -10.24 1.55
N ALA A 16 2.99 -9.03 1.27
CA ALA A 16 3.12 -8.53 -0.10
C ALA A 16 3.97 -9.46 -0.96
N LYS A 17 5.08 -9.98 -0.42
CA LYS A 17 5.95 -10.94 -1.14
C LYS A 17 5.26 -12.28 -1.40
N LEU A 18 4.47 -12.78 -0.46
CA LEU A 18 3.69 -14.00 -0.67
C LEU A 18 2.63 -13.83 -1.77
N VAL A 19 1.95 -12.68 -1.81
CA VAL A 19 0.98 -12.34 -2.86
C VAL A 19 1.68 -12.22 -4.21
N ALA A 20 2.79 -11.49 -4.28
CA ALA A 20 3.61 -11.32 -5.49
C ALA A 20 4.05 -12.67 -6.06
N ASN A 21 4.63 -13.53 -5.22
CA ASN A 21 5.06 -14.88 -5.61
C ASN A 21 3.91 -15.74 -6.13
N ARG A 22 2.72 -15.64 -5.53
CA ARG A 22 1.55 -16.42 -5.95
C ARG A 22 0.98 -15.93 -7.28
N LEU A 23 1.12 -14.64 -7.59
CA LEU A 23 0.70 -14.03 -8.85
C LEU A 23 1.77 -14.14 -9.95
N GLY A 24 3.02 -14.50 -9.60
CA GLY A 24 4.14 -14.56 -10.54
C GLY A 24 4.58 -13.18 -11.03
N ILE A 25 4.42 -12.14 -10.19
CA ILE A 25 4.82 -10.75 -10.48
C ILE A 25 5.80 -10.25 -9.43
N ASP A 26 6.54 -9.19 -9.75
CA ASP A 26 7.35 -8.47 -8.77
C ASP A 26 6.55 -7.39 -8.05
N ILE A 27 6.96 -7.06 -6.83
CA ILE A 27 6.45 -5.88 -6.12
C ILE A 27 7.09 -4.65 -6.75
N ALA A 28 6.26 -3.67 -7.11
CA ALA A 28 6.71 -2.41 -7.65
C ALA A 28 7.63 -1.69 -6.67
N LYS A 29 8.67 -1.04 -7.18
CA LYS A 29 9.62 -0.31 -6.33
C LYS A 29 8.92 0.88 -5.68
N THR A 30 8.75 0.84 -4.37
CA THR A 30 8.21 1.94 -3.57
C THR A 30 9.22 2.34 -2.50
N MET A 31 9.31 3.64 -2.23
CA MET A 31 10.11 4.20 -1.13
C MET A 31 9.19 5.03 -0.25
N SER A 32 9.17 4.73 1.03
CA SER A 32 8.39 5.45 2.03
C SER A 32 9.33 5.99 3.11
N LEU A 33 9.24 7.28 3.36
CA LEU A 33 10.05 8.02 4.33
C LEU A 33 9.13 8.69 5.35
N ASN A 34 9.38 8.43 6.62
CA ASN A 34 8.78 9.16 7.73
C ASN A 34 9.78 10.19 8.23
N TYR A 35 9.41 11.46 8.15
CA TYR A 35 10.21 12.58 8.63
C TYR A 35 9.97 12.80 10.13
N SER A 36 10.95 13.40 10.81
CA SER A 36 10.90 13.68 12.24
C SER A 36 9.79 14.66 12.66
N ASN A 37 9.19 15.36 11.68
CA ASN A 37 8.01 16.22 11.86
C ASN A 37 6.67 15.47 11.71
N GLN A 38 6.67 14.14 11.67
CA GLN A 38 5.48 13.28 11.44
C GLN A 38 4.89 13.39 10.02
N GLU A 39 5.62 13.94 9.06
CA GLU A 39 5.22 13.85 7.66
C GLU A 39 5.66 12.51 7.06
N THR A 40 4.77 11.88 6.32
CA THR A 40 5.07 10.70 5.50
C THR A 40 5.19 11.14 4.04
N SER A 41 6.21 10.63 3.33
CA SER A 41 6.37 10.81 1.89
C SER A 41 6.55 9.46 1.22
N VAL A 42 5.86 9.26 0.10
CA VAL A 42 5.94 8.03 -0.69
C VAL A 42 6.30 8.35 -2.14
N SER A 43 7.28 7.62 -2.67
CA SER A 43 7.73 7.71 -4.06
C SER A 43 7.60 6.35 -4.74
N ILE A 44 7.07 6.34 -5.97
CA ILE A 44 6.96 5.14 -6.81
C ILE A 44 8.12 5.19 -7.83
N GLY A 45 8.98 4.17 -7.79
CA GLY A 45 10.22 4.09 -8.57
C GLY A 45 10.06 3.57 -9.99
N GLU A 46 8.83 3.33 -10.44
CA GLU A 46 8.51 2.88 -11.78
C GLU A 46 7.20 3.50 -12.29
N SER A 47 6.99 3.46 -13.61
CA SER A 47 5.76 3.99 -14.21
C SER A 47 4.56 3.12 -13.88
N VAL A 48 3.45 3.77 -13.50
CA VAL A 48 2.13 3.15 -13.28
C VAL A 48 1.06 3.68 -14.24
N ARG A 49 1.46 4.48 -15.24
CA ARG A 49 0.54 5.10 -16.21
C ARG A 49 -0.22 4.04 -16.99
N ASP A 50 -1.52 4.19 -17.11
CA ASP A 50 -2.43 3.27 -17.81
C ASP A 50 -2.48 1.83 -17.24
N GLU A 51 -1.83 1.57 -16.09
CA GLU A 51 -1.78 0.24 -15.46
C GLU A 51 -2.90 0.00 -14.44
N ASP A 52 -3.13 -1.27 -14.13
CA ASP A 52 -3.98 -1.69 -13.00
C ASP A 52 -3.13 -1.83 -11.74
N VAL A 53 -3.29 -0.88 -10.84
CA VAL A 53 -2.51 -0.77 -9.60
C VAL A 53 -3.28 -1.41 -8.44
N PHE A 54 -2.61 -2.29 -7.70
CA PHE A 54 -3.08 -2.87 -6.45
C PHE A 54 -2.15 -2.43 -5.33
N ILE A 55 -2.69 -1.75 -4.32
CA ILE A 55 -1.92 -1.26 -3.17
C ILE A 55 -2.27 -2.15 -1.98
N LEU A 56 -1.32 -2.96 -1.53
CA LEU A 56 -1.45 -3.76 -0.33
C LEU A 56 -0.96 -2.95 0.86
N GLN A 57 -1.87 -2.59 1.75
CA GLN A 57 -1.56 -1.91 2.99
C GLN A 57 -2.39 -2.48 4.12
N SER A 58 -1.78 -2.65 5.29
CA SER A 58 -2.49 -2.97 6.52
C SER A 58 -2.37 -1.83 7.50
N THR A 59 -3.35 -1.71 8.40
CA THR A 59 -3.27 -0.85 9.57
C THR A 59 -3.18 -1.73 10.81
N SER A 60 -2.20 -1.46 11.67
CA SER A 60 -1.98 -2.20 12.92
C SER A 60 -2.52 -1.38 14.10
N PRO A 61 -3.03 -2.03 15.17
CA PRO A 61 -3.40 -1.32 16.39
C PRO A 61 -2.19 -0.55 16.95
N GLY A 62 -2.31 0.77 17.12
CA GLY A 62 -1.22 1.66 17.53
C GLY A 62 -0.74 2.60 16.43
N ASP A 63 -0.78 2.15 15.16
CA ASP A 63 -0.19 2.87 14.00
C ASP A 63 -1.22 3.07 12.86
N ILE A 64 -2.51 3.15 13.22
CA ILE A 64 -3.61 3.20 12.25
C ILE A 64 -3.50 4.43 11.34
N ASN A 65 -3.17 5.59 11.93
CA ASN A 65 -3.11 6.86 11.21
C ASN A 65 -1.97 6.86 10.19
N ASP A 66 -0.79 6.38 10.58
CA ASP A 66 0.39 6.35 9.71
C ASP A 66 0.18 5.41 8.54
N GLY A 67 -0.36 4.20 8.79
CA GLY A 67 -0.67 3.24 7.73
C GLY A 67 -1.75 3.76 6.76
N LEU A 68 -2.76 4.47 7.28
CA LEU A 68 -3.80 5.10 6.46
C LEU A 68 -3.26 6.28 5.65
N MET A 69 -2.42 7.12 6.25
CA MET A 69 -1.80 8.26 5.57
C MET A 69 -0.86 7.79 4.46
N GLU A 70 -0.03 6.77 4.74
CA GLU A 70 0.82 6.13 3.74
C GLU A 70 -0.01 5.61 2.55
N LEU A 71 -1.13 4.93 2.80
CA LEU A 71 -2.05 4.46 1.75
C LEU A 71 -2.62 5.62 0.92
N LEU A 72 -3.09 6.68 1.58
CA LEU A 72 -3.68 7.83 0.90
C LEU A 72 -2.65 8.55 0.02
N ILE A 73 -1.42 8.68 0.48
CA ILE A 73 -0.32 9.26 -0.29
C ILE A 73 0.01 8.37 -1.50
N MET A 74 0.06 7.04 -1.33
CA MET A 74 0.26 6.11 -2.44
C MET A 74 -0.85 6.21 -3.49
N ILE A 75 -2.12 6.26 -3.06
CA ILE A 75 -3.27 6.44 -3.96
C ILE A 75 -3.15 7.77 -4.71
N HIS A 76 -2.79 8.84 -4.00
CA HIS A 76 -2.59 10.15 -4.60
C HIS A 76 -1.49 10.13 -5.67
N ALA A 77 -0.33 9.54 -5.36
CA ALA A 77 0.79 9.39 -6.29
C ALA A 77 0.39 8.60 -7.55
N CYS A 78 -0.32 7.47 -7.39
CA CYS A 78 -0.80 6.67 -8.51
C CYS A 78 -1.81 7.44 -9.38
N ARG A 79 -2.71 8.20 -8.76
CA ARG A 79 -3.69 9.03 -9.47
C ARG A 79 -3.01 10.15 -10.27
N THR A 80 -2.03 10.83 -9.67
CA THR A 80 -1.25 11.88 -10.34
C THR A 80 -0.38 11.32 -11.47
N ALA A 81 0.05 10.06 -11.39
CA ALA A 81 0.75 9.35 -12.44
C ALA A 81 -0.17 8.76 -13.54
N SER A 82 -1.48 9.02 -13.48
CA SER A 82 -2.48 8.53 -14.43
C SER A 82 -2.59 7.00 -14.48
N ALA A 83 -2.56 6.34 -13.32
CA ALA A 83 -2.95 4.94 -13.23
C ALA A 83 -4.39 4.73 -13.72
N ARG A 84 -4.64 3.65 -14.47
CA ARG A 84 -5.98 3.37 -15.01
C ARG A 84 -6.96 2.99 -13.90
N ARG A 85 -6.50 2.12 -13.00
CA ARG A 85 -7.30 1.61 -11.88
C ARG A 85 -6.41 1.54 -10.65
N ILE A 86 -6.97 1.89 -9.50
CA ILE A 86 -6.31 1.81 -8.21
C ILE A 86 -7.21 1.00 -7.28
N THR A 87 -6.72 -0.15 -6.81
CA THR A 87 -7.42 -1.05 -5.89
C THR A 87 -6.66 -1.12 -4.58
N ALA A 88 -7.25 -0.63 -3.49
CA ALA A 88 -6.67 -0.79 -2.16
C ALA A 88 -7.06 -2.15 -1.56
N ILE A 89 -6.07 -2.92 -1.11
CA ILE A 89 -6.23 -4.19 -0.42
C ILE A 89 -5.86 -3.95 1.04
N LEU A 90 -6.83 -4.12 1.95
CA LEU A 90 -6.70 -3.92 3.40
C LEU A 90 -6.86 -5.27 4.13
N PRO A 91 -5.79 -6.06 4.34
CA PRO A 91 -5.89 -7.39 4.94
C PRO A 91 -6.40 -7.37 6.38
N ASN A 92 -6.06 -6.33 7.13
CA ASN A 92 -6.59 -6.07 8.46
C ASN A 92 -7.25 -4.68 8.47
N TYR A 93 -8.57 -4.66 8.69
CA TYR A 93 -9.33 -3.43 8.79
C TYR A 93 -9.50 -3.04 10.27
N PRO A 94 -9.13 -1.81 10.68
CA PRO A 94 -8.99 -1.44 12.08
C PRO A 94 -10.32 -1.30 12.83
N CYS A 95 -11.47 -1.44 12.15
CA CYS A 95 -12.79 -1.32 12.77
C CYS A 95 -13.35 -2.61 13.40
N TYR A 96 -12.56 -3.68 13.54
CA TYR A 96 -12.97 -4.80 14.39
C TYR A 96 -12.52 -4.54 15.85
N PRO A 97 -13.43 -4.22 16.78
CA PRO A 97 -13.09 -4.23 18.20
C PRO A 97 -12.58 -5.63 18.54
N LYS A 98 -11.40 -5.74 19.13
CA LYS A 98 -10.97 -7.00 19.74
C LYS A 98 -12.07 -7.41 20.73
N PRO A 99 -12.59 -8.64 20.69
CA PRO A 99 -13.49 -9.09 21.74
C PRO A 99 -12.76 -8.88 23.07
N PHE A 100 -13.41 -8.18 24.00
CA PHE A 100 -12.94 -8.06 25.37
C PHE A 100 -12.79 -9.49 25.90
N VAL A 101 -11.54 -9.97 25.99
CA VAL A 101 -11.24 -11.19 26.73
C VAL A 101 -11.01 -10.72 28.15
N GLY A 102 -12.06 -10.86 28.97
CA GLY A 102 -12.01 -10.70 30.42
C GLY A 102 -11.36 -11.89 31.11
#